data_AF-A0A645H669-F1
#
_entry.id   AF-A0A645H669-F1
#
_cell.length_a   1.000
_cell.length_b   1.000
_cell.length_c   1.000
_cell.angle_alpha   90.00
_cell.angle_beta   90.00
_cell.angle_gamma   90.00
#
_symmetry.space_group_name_H-M   'P 1'
#
loop_
_entity.id
_entity.type
_entity.pdbx_description
1 polymer ?
#
loop_
_entity_poly.entity_id
_entity_poly.type
_entity_poly.pdbx_seq_one_letter_code
_entity_poly.pdbx_strand_id
1 'polypeptide(L)' 'MVINTPSMKSGARRDGYMMRRVAVELEIPFLTTANGANAAVGAIKVARGRDMTVHSLKEFSE' A
#
# COMPACT_ATOMS: atom_id res chain seq x y z
N MET A 1 5.05 1.81 -8.03
CA MET A 1 4.54 2.01 -6.65
C MET A 1 5.30 3.16 -6.00
N VAL A 2 4.61 4.04 -5.29
CA VAL A 2 5.16 5.18 -4.55
C VAL A 2 4.91 5.00 -3.05
N ILE A 3 5.92 5.24 -2.23
CA ILE A 3 5.81 5.30 -0.76
C ILE A 3 6.12 6.74 -0.35
N ASN A 4 5.11 7.47 0.06
CA ASN A 4 5.23 8.81 0.58
C ASN A 4 4.98 8.79 2.08
N THR A 5 5.97 9.14 2.90
CA THR A 5 5.78 9.27 4.35
C THR A 5 5.76 10.76 4.71
N PRO A 6 4.66 11.49 4.46
CA PRO A 6 4.67 12.93 4.53
C PRO A 6 4.79 13.41 5.98
N SER A 7 5.53 14.51 6.17
CA SER A 7 5.44 15.31 7.39
C SER A 7 4.16 16.15 7.40
N MET A 8 3.69 16.57 8.58
CA MET A 8 2.45 17.34 8.71
C MET A 8 2.55 18.83 8.28
N LYS A 9 3.69 19.24 7.70
CA LYS A 9 3.95 20.62 7.26
C LYS A 9 3.05 21.01 6.08
N SER A 10 2.62 22.28 6.04
CA SER A 10 1.71 22.84 5.03
C SER A 10 2.12 22.56 3.58
N GLY A 11 3.39 22.82 3.22
CA GLY A 11 3.90 22.59 1.86
C GLY A 11 3.84 21.11 1.45
N ALA A 12 4.27 20.22 2.34
CA ALA A 12 4.25 18.77 2.10
C ALA A 12 2.82 18.21 1.88
N ARG A 13 1.79 18.85 2.44
CA ARG A 13 0.38 18.46 2.19
C ARG A 13 -0.07 18.82 0.79
N ARG A 14 0.29 20.02 0.29
CA ARG A 14 -0.08 20.48 -1.05
C ARG A 14 0.59 19.62 -2.11
N ASP A 15 1.89 19.39 -1.98
CA ASP A 15 2.66 18.57 -2.94
C ASP A 15 2.16 17.13 -2.90
N GLY A 16 1.95 16.58 -1.70
CA GLY A 16 1.40 15.24 -1.53
C GLY A 16 -0.01 15.06 -2.12
N TYR A 17 -0.84 16.11 -2.15
CA TYR A 17 -2.15 16.06 -2.83
C TYR A 17 -1.99 15.95 -4.34
N MET A 18 -1.15 16.80 -4.94
CA MET A 18 -0.90 16.78 -6.39
C MET A 18 -0.27 15.45 -6.82
N MET A 19 0.70 14.95 -6.06
CA MET A 19 1.33 13.65 -6.33
C MET A 19 0.33 12.49 -6.26
N ARG A 20 -0.61 12.50 -5.31
CA ARG A 20 -1.64 11.45 -5.20
C ARG A 20 -2.62 11.47 -6.36
N ARG A 21 -3.03 12.66 -6.82
CA ARG A 21 -3.90 12.81 -8.00
C ARG A 21 -3.29 12.15 -9.23
N VAL A 22 -2.04 12.52 -9.53
CA VAL A 22 -1.30 11.97 -10.67
C VAL A 22 -1.09 10.46 -10.53
N ALA A 23 -0.82 9.96 -9.31
CA ALA A 23 -0.66 8.53 -9.10
C ALA A 23 -1.94 7.74 -9.38
N VAL A 24 -3.12 8.28 -9.05
CA VAL A 24 -4.42 7.65 -9.39
C VAL A 24 -4.65 7.67 -10.90
N GLU A 25 -4.39 8.81 -11.56
CA GLU A 25 -4.55 8.96 -13.02
C GLU A 25 -3.67 7.99 -13.81
N LEU A 26 -2.48 7.67 -13.28
CA LEU A 26 -1.53 6.73 -13.89
C LEU A 26 -1.63 5.30 -13.35
N GLU A 27 -2.63 5.00 -12.51
CA GLU A 27 -2.81 3.69 -11.87
C GLU A 27 -1.56 3.19 -11.10
N ILE A 28 -0.80 4.14 -10.54
CA ILE A 28 0.39 3.85 -9.75
C ILE A 28 -0.03 3.68 -8.28
N PRO A 29 0.22 2.52 -7.64
CA PRO A 29 -0.06 2.33 -6.22
C PRO A 29 0.67 3.38 -5.36
N PHE A 30 -0.05 4.04 -4.46
CA PHE A 30 0.47 5.14 -3.62
C PHE A 30 0.18 4.87 -2.14
N LEU A 31 1.23 4.70 -1.34
CA LEU A 31 1.16 4.41 0.08
C LEU A 31 1.62 5.61 0.90
N THR A 32 0.89 5.95 1.97
CA THR A 32 1.18 7.12 2.81
C THR A 32 1.86 6.79 4.15
N THR A 33 2.03 5.50 4.46
CA THR A 33 2.53 5.04 5.75
C THR A 33 3.56 3.93 5.58
N ALA A 34 4.56 3.91 6.47
CA ALA A 34 5.55 2.83 6.52
C ALA A 34 4.89 1.47 6.79
N ASN A 35 3.88 1.44 7.68
CA ASN A 35 3.14 0.21 7.98
C ASN A 35 2.41 -0.33 6.75
N GLY A 36 1.76 0.52 5.97
CA GLY A 36 1.12 0.12 4.71
C GLY A 36 2.14 -0.41 3.68
N ALA A 37 3.32 0.22 3.61
CA ALA A 37 4.40 -0.26 2.75
C ALA A 37 4.92 -1.64 3.18
N ASN A 38 5.12 -1.87 4.48
CA ASN A 38 5.52 -3.17 5.01
C ASN A 38 4.47 -4.25 4.70
N ALA A 39 3.19 -3.95 4.87
CA ALA A 39 2.10 -4.86 4.53
C ALA A 39 2.09 -5.21 3.03
N ALA A 40 2.24 -4.21 2.16
CA ALA A 40 2.30 -4.42 0.71
C ALA A 40 3.49 -5.30 0.30
N VAL A 41 4.67 -5.08 0.88
CA VAL A 41 5.85 -5.94 0.65
C VAL A 41 5.59 -7.37 1.13
N GLY A 42 4.95 -7.54 2.30
CA GLY A 42 4.54 -8.84 2.81
C GLY A 42 3.61 -9.57 1.85
N ALA A 43 2.57 -8.89 1.37
CA ALA A 43 1.63 -9.43 0.39
C ALA A 43 2.33 -9.83 -0.93
N ILE A 44 3.22 -8.98 -1.46
CA ILE A 44 3.99 -9.29 -2.68
C ILE A 44 4.88 -10.54 -2.47
N LYS A 45 5.53 -10.67 -1.32
CA LYS A 45 6.35 -11.85 -1.00
C LYS A 45 5.52 -13.13 -0.98
N VAL A 46 4.35 -13.09 -0.35
CA VAL A 46 3.41 -14.24 -0.31
C VAL A 46 2.92 -14.57 -1.72
N ALA A 47 2.46 -13.57 -2.47
CA ALA A 47 1.94 -13.74 -3.82
C ALA A 47 2.99 -14.29 -4.81
N ARG A 48 4.27 -13.96 -4.61
CA ARG A 48 5.38 -14.51 -5.43
C ARG A 48 5.76 -15.94 -5.07
N GLY A 49 5.45 -16.41 -3.87
CA GLY A 49 5.93 -17.68 -3.33
C GLY A 49 4.86 -18.76 -3.17
N ARG A 50 3.59 -18.45 -3.42
CA ARG A 50 2.46 -19.36 -3.24
C ARG A 50 1.40 -19.12 -4.29
N ASP A 51 0.75 -20.19 -4.73
CA ASP A 51 -0.50 -20.08 -5.47
C ASP A 51 -1.59 -19.59 -4.52
N MET A 52 -2.49 -18.73 -5.03
CA MET A 52 -3.61 -18.24 -4.24
C MET A 52 -4.60 -19.38 -3.96
N THR A 53 -4.77 -19.73 -2.69
CA THR A 53 -5.68 -20.78 -2.22
C THR A 53 -6.87 -20.19 -1.47
N VAL A 54 -8.03 -20.84 -1.56
CA VAL A 54 -9.24 -20.45 -0.82
C VAL A 54 -9.25 -21.22 0.50
N HIS A 55 -9.36 -20.48 1.61
CA HIS A 55 -9.47 -21.03 2.96
C HIS A 55 -10.82 -20.66 3.56
N SER A 56 -11.43 -21.60 4.29
CA SER A 56 -12.66 -21.35 5.04
C SER A 56 -12.38 -20.44 6.22
N LEU A 57 -13.31 -19.53 6.54
CA LEU A 57 -13.19 -18.64 7.70
C LEU A 57 -13.03 -19.40 9.03
N LYS A 58 -13.53 -20.65 9.09
CA LYS A 58 -13.39 -21.53 10.27
C LYS A 58 -11.93 -21.91 10.56
N GLU A 59 -11.08 -21.99 9.54
CA GLU A 59 -9.66 -22.39 9.68
C GLU A 59 -8.81 -21.36 10.44
N PHE A 60 -9.32 -20.13 10.64
CA PHE A 60 -8.64 -19.06 11.38
C PHE A 60 -9.19 -18.84 12.80
N SER A 61 -10.20 -19.62 13.20
CA SER A 61 -10.93 -19.47 14.47
C SER A 61 -10.51 -20.50 15.54
N GLU A 62 -9.65 -21.45 15.19
CA GLU A 62 -9.02 -22.43 16.10
C GLU A 62 -7.57 -22.02 16.38
#